data_AF-A0A6B3G430-F1
#
_entry.id   AF-A0A6B3G430-F1
#
_cell.length_a   1.000
_cell.length_b   1.000
_cell.length_c   1.000
_cell.angle_alpha   90.00
_cell.angle_beta   90.00
_cell.angle_gamma   90.00
#
_symmetry.space_group_name_H-M   'P 1'
#
loop_
_entity.id
_entity.type
_entity.pdbx_description
1 polymer ?
#
loop_
_entity_poly.entity_id
_entity_poly.type
_entity_poly.pdbx_seq_one_letter_code
_entity_poly.pdbx_strand_id
1 'polypeptide(L)'
;MTGAADCSLGAALRALRTELDLPGAFPPEVLAEAAEAARAPDLSAHEDATGLPFLTIDPPASTDLDQAMHLERRRDGRGYRVHYAIADV
;
A
#
# COMPACT_ATOMS: atom_id res chain seq x y z
N MET A 1 -17.48 -5.89 26.48
CA MET A 1 -17.06 -4.87 27.48
C MET A 1 -16.58 -3.66 26.71
N THR A 2 -17.46 -2.71 26.45
CA THR A 2 -17.10 -1.40 25.88
C THR A 2 -17.53 -0.36 26.90
N GLY A 3 -16.76 -0.31 28.00
CA GLY A 3 -16.99 0.62 29.09
C GLY A 3 -16.35 1.98 28.77
N ALA A 4 -16.81 3.02 29.47
CA ALA A 4 -16.39 4.43 29.43
C ALA A 4 -14.93 4.78 29.03
N ALA A 5 -13.96 3.87 29.19
CA ALA A 5 -12.58 3.99 28.72
C ALA A 5 -12.45 4.17 27.19
N ASP A 6 -13.33 3.53 26.39
CA ASP A 6 -13.31 3.67 24.92
C ASP A 6 -13.76 5.07 24.48
N CYS A 7 -14.73 5.66 25.19
CA CYS A 7 -15.18 7.03 24.95
C CYS A 7 -14.08 8.05 25.31
N SER A 8 -13.34 7.83 26.41
CA SER A 8 -12.23 8.71 26.80
C SER A 8 -11.04 8.61 25.86
N LEU A 9 -10.70 7.41 25.38
CA LEU A 9 -9.61 7.20 24.44
C LEU A 9 -9.94 7.84 23.08
N GLY A 10 -11.15 7.62 22.55
CA GLY A 10 -11.57 8.24 21.30
C GLY A 10 -11.58 9.78 21.37
N ALA A 11 -11.94 10.36 22.51
CA ALA A 11 -11.86 11.80 22.73
C ALA A 11 -10.41 12.31 22.76
N ALA A 12 -9.51 11.63 23.47
CA ALA A 12 -8.10 11.98 23.52
C ALA A 12 -7.43 11.90 22.14
N LEU A 13 -7.72 10.86 21.35
CA LEU A 13 -7.20 10.72 19.98
C LEU A 13 -7.71 11.82 19.05
N ARG A 14 -8.96 12.26 19.18
CA ARG A 14 -9.48 13.41 18.43
C ARG A 14 -8.80 14.72 18.83
N ALA A 15 -8.56 14.93 20.13
CA ALA A 15 -7.85 16.11 20.61
C ALA A 15 -6.42 16.16 20.04
N LEU A 16 -5.70 15.03 20.06
CA LEU A 16 -4.37 14.91 19.46
C LEU A 16 -4.37 15.19 17.95
N ARG A 17 -5.38 14.69 17.21
CA ARG A 17 -5.50 14.97 15.77
C ARG A 17 -5.57 16.47 15.48
N THR A 18 -6.32 17.21 16.29
CA THR A 18 -6.45 18.67 16.19
C THR A 18 -5.19 19.39 16.63
N GLU A 19 -4.62 19.03 17.79
CA GLU A 19 -3.39 19.67 18.32
C GLU A 19 -2.19 19.52 17.39
N LEU A 20 -2.08 18.37 16.71
CA LEU A 20 -1.01 18.07 15.77
C LEU A 20 -1.31 18.54 14.33
N ASP A 21 -2.43 19.23 14.12
CA ASP A 21 -2.88 19.71 12.80
C ASP A 21 -2.87 18.60 11.73
N LEU A 22 -3.31 17.39 12.09
CA LEU A 22 -3.31 16.27 11.16
C LEU A 22 -4.38 16.47 10.08
N PRO A 23 -4.05 16.27 8.79
CA PRO A 23 -4.99 16.45 7.69
C PRO A 23 -6.31 15.73 7.90
N GLY A 24 -7.39 16.36 7.44
CA GLY A 24 -8.76 15.85 7.46
C GLY A 24 -9.01 14.73 6.46
N ALA A 25 -10.27 14.63 6.00
CA ALA A 25 -10.56 13.87 4.80
C ALA A 25 -9.98 14.59 3.57
N PHE A 26 -9.63 13.84 2.54
CA PHE A 26 -9.25 14.43 1.25
C PHE A 26 -10.45 15.19 0.64
N PRO A 27 -10.20 16.31 -0.05
CA PRO A 27 -11.23 17.01 -0.81
C PRO A 27 -11.89 16.11 -1.87
N PRO A 28 -13.17 16.33 -2.22
CA PRO A 28 -13.88 15.50 -3.21
C PRO A 28 -13.18 15.39 -4.57
N GLU A 29 -12.54 16.46 -5.02
CA GLU A 29 -11.78 16.52 -6.26
C GLU A 29 -10.56 15.58 -6.27
N VAL A 30 -9.86 15.47 -5.13
CA VAL A 30 -8.72 14.55 -4.96
C VAL A 30 -9.18 13.10 -5.00
N LEU A 31 -10.32 12.81 -4.37
CA LEU A 31 -10.91 11.46 -4.39
C LEU A 31 -11.38 11.07 -5.80
N ALA A 32 -11.94 12.02 -6.55
CA ALA A 32 -12.36 11.80 -7.93
C ALA A 32 -11.15 11.52 -8.84
N GLU A 33 -10.09 12.32 -8.72
CA GLU A 33 -8.84 12.13 -9.48
C GLU A 33 -8.22 10.76 -9.19
N ALA A 34 -8.06 10.40 -7.90
CA ALA A 34 -7.51 9.11 -7.50
C ALA A 34 -8.33 7.93 -8.06
N ALA A 35 -9.66 8.03 -8.08
CA ALA A 35 -10.54 7.01 -8.63
C ALA A 35 -10.49 6.89 -10.16
N GLU A 36 -10.18 7.99 -10.88
CA GLU A 36 -9.93 7.94 -12.33
C GLU A 36 -8.55 7.33 -12.61
N ALA A 37 -7.49 7.76 -11.92
CA ALA A 37 -6.14 7.24 -12.09
C ALA A 37 -6.06 5.73 -11.84
N ALA A 38 -6.74 5.23 -10.81
CA ALA A 38 -6.77 3.80 -10.46
C ALA A 38 -7.49 2.92 -11.50
N ARG A 39 -8.38 3.49 -12.34
CA ARG A 39 -9.16 2.72 -13.31
C ARG A 39 -8.37 2.28 -14.55
N ALA A 40 -7.39 3.07 -14.95
CA ALA A 40 -6.62 2.84 -16.17
C ALA A 40 -5.22 3.49 -16.07
N PRO A 41 -4.27 2.87 -15.34
CA PRO A 41 -2.90 3.36 -15.31
C PRO A 41 -2.26 3.29 -16.69
N ASP A 42 -1.45 4.30 -17.04
CA ASP A 42 -0.63 4.27 -18.25
C ASP A 42 0.62 3.41 -18.00
N LEU A 43 0.68 2.27 -18.69
CA LEU A 43 1.77 1.30 -18.61
C LEU A 43 2.64 1.28 -19.87
N SER A 44 2.43 2.24 -20.79
CA SER A 44 3.10 2.25 -22.11
C SER A 44 4.62 2.39 -22.03
N ALA A 45 5.14 2.93 -20.93
CA ALA A 45 6.56 3.11 -20.67
C ALA A 45 7.21 1.92 -19.95
N HIS A 46 6.43 0.92 -19.51
CA HIS A 46 6.91 -0.16 -18.64
C HIS A 46 7.21 -1.44 -19.41
N GLU A 47 8.22 -2.19 -18.93
CA GLU A 47 8.45 -3.56 -19.38
C GLU A 47 7.37 -4.49 -18.82
N ASP A 48 6.81 -5.37 -19.65
CA ASP A 48 5.84 -6.36 -19.20
C ASP A 48 6.52 -7.51 -18.44
N ALA A 49 6.38 -7.47 -17.11
CA ALA A 49 6.87 -8.49 -16.19
C ALA A 49 5.74 -9.38 -15.63
N THR A 50 4.54 -9.36 -16.21
CA THR A 50 3.37 -10.12 -15.70
C THR A 50 3.55 -11.64 -15.74
N GLY A 51 4.52 -12.14 -16.51
CA GLY A 51 4.92 -13.55 -16.53
C GLY A 51 5.72 -14.02 -15.31
N LEU A 52 6.20 -13.11 -14.46
CA LEU A 52 6.89 -13.46 -13.21
C LEU A 52 5.86 -13.73 -12.12
N PRO A 53 5.93 -14.88 -11.41
CA PRO A 53 5.00 -15.20 -10.34
C PRO A 53 5.42 -14.47 -9.05
N PHE A 54 5.16 -13.17 -9.03
CA PHE A 54 5.35 -12.30 -7.87
C PHE A 54 4.42 -12.71 -6.72
N LEU A 55 4.91 -12.54 -5.49
CA LEU A 55 4.15 -12.68 -4.26
C LEU A 55 4.40 -11.47 -3.34
N THR A 56 3.46 -11.18 -2.45
CA THR A 56 3.62 -10.20 -1.36
C THR A 56 3.65 -10.93 -0.01
N ILE A 57 4.25 -10.33 1.01
CA ILE A 57 4.37 -10.89 2.36
C ILE A 57 4.04 -9.79 3.35
N ASP A 58 2.79 -9.76 3.81
CA ASP A 58 2.25 -8.65 4.57
C ASP A 58 1.36 -9.16 5.72
N PRO A 59 1.14 -8.36 6.77
CA PRO A 59 0.11 -8.63 7.77
C PRO A 59 -1.27 -8.88 7.13
N PRO A 60 -2.12 -9.76 7.70
CA PRO A 60 -3.43 -10.07 7.13
C PRO A 60 -4.39 -8.87 6.99
N ALA A 61 -4.14 -7.79 7.74
CA ALA A 61 -4.95 -6.58 7.72
C ALA A 61 -4.36 -5.46 6.84
N SER A 62 -3.22 -5.70 6.18
CA SER A 62 -2.63 -4.72 5.27
C SER A 62 -3.53 -4.48 4.07
N THR A 63 -3.67 -3.20 3.68
CA THR A 63 -4.48 -2.77 2.53
C THR A 63 -3.65 -2.12 1.43
N ASP A 64 -2.43 -1.71 1.77
CA ASP A 64 -1.47 -0.97 0.98
C ASP A 64 -0.29 -1.88 0.62
N LEU A 65 -0.51 -2.78 -0.34
CA LEU A 65 0.54 -3.68 -0.83
C LEU A 65 1.45 -2.92 -1.80
N ASP A 66 2.58 -2.42 -1.32
CA ASP A 66 3.51 -1.58 -2.07
C ASP A 66 4.71 -2.33 -2.65
N GLN A 67 4.82 -3.62 -2.35
CA GLN A 67 6.00 -4.41 -2.70
C GLN A 67 5.63 -5.85 -3.07
N ALA A 68 6.35 -6.41 -4.03
CA ALA A 68 6.24 -7.80 -4.42
C ALA A 68 7.60 -8.40 -4.78
N MET A 69 7.77 -9.70 -4.58
CA MET A 69 9.02 -10.40 -4.89
C MET A 69 8.82 -11.70 -5.65
N HIS A 70 9.80 -12.05 -6.47
CA HIS A 70 9.95 -13.36 -7.07
C HIS A 70 11.39 -13.85 -6.89
N LEU A 71 11.54 -15.07 -6.38
CA LEU A 71 12.83 -15.70 -6.12
C LEU A 71 12.97 -16.95 -6.97
N GLU A 72 14.06 -17.04 -7.74
CA GLU A 72 14.37 -18.23 -8.51
C GLU A 72 15.85 -18.60 -8.40
N ARG A 73 16.14 -19.89 -8.55
CA ARG A 73 17.52 -20.36 -8.62
C ARG A 73 18.09 -20.10 -10.01
N ARG A 74 19.33 -19.63 -10.09
CA ARG A 74 19.99 -19.41 -11.38
C ARG A 74 20.21 -20.73 -12.12
N ARG A 75 20.16 -20.69 -13.45
CA ARG A 75 20.30 -21.87 -14.33
C ARG A 75 21.62 -22.61 -14.16
N ASP A 76 22.69 -21.91 -13.80
CA ASP A 76 24.01 -22.48 -13.52
C ASP A 76 24.11 -23.13 -12.12
N GLY A 77 23.02 -23.13 -11.36
CA GLY A 77 22.94 -23.67 -10.01
C GLY A 77 23.65 -22.83 -8.95
N ARG A 78 24.24 -21.67 -9.32
CA ARG A 78 25.02 -20.83 -8.40
C ARG A 78 24.21 -19.60 -8.01
N GLY A 79 23.68 -19.64 -6.79
CA GLY A 79 22.93 -18.53 -6.21
C GLY A 79 21.52 -18.38 -6.77
N TYR A 80 20.96 -17.19 -6.54
CA TYR A 80 19.57 -16.86 -6.82
C TYR A 80 19.45 -15.57 -7.63
N ARG A 81 18.35 -15.42 -8.35
CA ARG A 81 17.89 -14.15 -8.88
C ARG A 81 16.66 -13.73 -8.07
N VAL A 82 16.69 -12.50 -7.59
CA VAL A 82 15.58 -11.85 -6.91
C VAL A 82 15.06 -10.77 -7.84
N HIS A 83 13.78 -10.86 -8.18
CA HIS A 83 13.04 -9.73 -8.73
C HIS A 83 12.26 -9.12 -7.58
N TYR A 84 12.40 -7.80 -7.41
CA TYR A 84 11.76 -7.06 -6.33
C TYR A 84 11.09 -5.84 -6.97
N ALA A 85 9.76 -5.83 -6.94
CA ALA A 85 8.92 -4.81 -7.53
C ALA A 85 8.40 -3.89 -6.42
N ILE A 86 8.40 -2.59 -6.69
CA ILE A 86 7.85 -1.54 -5.83
C ILE A 86 6.72 -0.87 -6.58
N ALA A 87 5.65 -0.50 -5.88
CA ALA A 87 4.56 0.29 -6.43
C ALA A 87 5.08 1.62 -6.99
N ASP A 88 4.67 1.95 -8.21
CA ASP A 88 4.96 3.21 -8.89
C ASP A 88 3.86 4.22 -8.50
N VAL A 89 4.04 4.88 -7.34
CA VAL A 89 3.05 5.75 -6.67
C VAL A 89 2.97 7.14 -7.28
#